data_AF-A0A143XVP7-F1
#
_entry.id   AF-A0A143XVP7-F1
#
_cell.length_a   1.000
_cell.length_b   1.000
_cell.length_c   1.000
_cell.angle_alpha   90.00
_cell.angle_beta   90.00
_cell.angle_gamma   90.00
#
_symmetry.space_group_name_H-M   'P 1'
#
loop_
_entity.id
_entity.type
_entity.pdbx_description
1 polymer ?
#
loop_
_entity_poly.entity_id
_entity_poly.type
_entity_poly.pdbx_seq_one_letter_code
_entity_poly.pdbx_strand_id
1 'polypeptide(L)'
;MDPIYQSIDDNKPVYMFGQSAQNTGHAWVADGYSEGSRKVYTKLRWEPGGYTSTQITTEKVKLLHFNWGYQGESDGYFFEGIFDMMDREYRDPIDTDYHAYENLGNYNIRTGVIIY
;
A
#
# COMPACT_ATOMS: atom_id res chain seq x y z
N MET A 1 -7.82 9.58 -14.76
CA MET A 1 -6.65 9.56 -13.86
C MET A 1 -7.21 9.44 -12.46
N ASP A 2 -6.61 8.61 -11.59
CA ASP A 2 -7.09 8.48 -10.23
C ASP A 2 -6.80 9.80 -9.46
N PRO A 3 -7.81 10.38 -8.76
CA PRO A 3 -7.69 11.68 -8.10
C PRO A 3 -6.54 11.78 -7.08
N ILE A 4 -6.16 10.68 -6.44
CA ILE A 4 -5.07 10.66 -5.45
C ILE A 4 -3.75 11.00 -6.14
N TYR A 5 -3.45 10.33 -7.25
CA TYR A 5 -2.22 10.58 -8.00
C TYR A 5 -2.19 11.96 -8.62
N GLN A 6 -3.32 12.44 -9.15
CA GLN A 6 -3.37 13.81 -9.68
C GLN A 6 -3.08 14.85 -8.60
N SER A 7 -3.62 14.67 -7.39
CA SER A 7 -3.32 15.54 -6.25
C SER A 7 -1.83 15.54 -5.93
N ILE A 8 -1.20 14.36 -5.90
CA ILE A 8 0.23 14.23 -5.64
C ILE A 8 1.07 14.87 -6.77
N ASP A 9 0.70 14.66 -8.03
CA ASP A 9 1.32 15.30 -9.21
C ASP A 9 1.23 16.84 -9.14
N ASP A 10 0.14 17.36 -8.58
CA ASP A 10 -0.08 18.78 -8.33
C ASP A 10 0.65 19.30 -7.08
N ASN A 11 1.53 18.49 -6.46
CA ASN A 11 2.24 18.76 -5.21
C ASN A 11 1.30 19.01 -4.01
N LYS A 12 0.17 18.30 -3.98
CA LYS A 12 -0.80 18.34 -2.88
C LYS A 12 -0.89 16.95 -2.23
N PRO A 13 -0.19 16.73 -1.11
CA PRO A 13 -0.35 15.53 -0.31
C PRO A 13 -1.81 15.31 0.09
N VAL A 14 -2.20 14.04 0.16
CA VAL A 14 -3.59 13.61 0.33
C VAL A 14 -3.80 13.11 1.76
N TYR A 15 -4.84 13.63 2.42
CA TYR A 15 -5.23 13.15 3.74
C TYR A 15 -6.06 11.88 3.62
N MET A 16 -5.68 10.86 4.38
CA MET A 16 -6.36 9.56 4.42
C MET A 16 -6.67 9.18 5.87
N PHE A 17 -7.72 8.37 6.04
CA PHE A 17 -8.09 7.84 7.33
C PHE A 17 -8.75 6.48 7.21
N GLY A 18 -8.77 5.75 8.32
CA GLY A 18 -9.37 4.45 8.42
C GLY A 18 -9.49 3.98 9.87
N GLN A 19 -9.87 2.73 10.03
CA GLN A 19 -10.17 2.14 11.32
C GLN A 19 -9.66 0.70 11.38
N SER A 20 -9.22 0.28 12.56
CA SER A 20 -8.87 -1.11 12.83
C SER A 20 -10.07 -1.96 13.22
N ALA A 21 -9.88 -3.28 13.21
CA ALA A 21 -10.91 -4.22 13.67
C ALA A 21 -11.26 -4.03 15.16
N GLN A 22 -10.35 -3.44 15.95
CA GLN A 22 -10.58 -3.09 17.35
C GLN A 22 -11.27 -1.71 17.51
N ASN A 23 -11.80 -1.15 16.42
CA ASN A 23 -12.51 0.12 16.40
C ASN A 23 -11.62 1.35 16.71
N THR A 24 -10.29 1.20 16.60
CA THR A 24 -9.32 2.30 16.73
C THR A 24 -9.20 3.02 15.39
N GLY A 25 -9.51 4.32 15.35
CA GLY A 25 -9.32 5.15 14.16
C GLY A 25 -7.89 5.65 14.04
N HIS A 26 -7.41 5.82 12.82
CA HIS A 26 -6.13 6.48 12.53
C HIS A 26 -6.22 7.28 11.23
N ALA A 27 -5.32 8.25 11.08
CA ALA A 27 -5.20 9.06 9.88
C ALA A 27 -3.72 9.23 9.52
N TRP A 28 -3.47 9.30 8.21
CA TRP A 28 -2.13 9.38 7.64
C TRP A 28 -2.18 10.23 6.37
N VAL A 29 -1.00 10.48 5.79
CA VAL A 29 -0.85 11.26 4.58
C VAL A 29 -0.26 10.39 3.48
N ALA A 30 -0.83 10.47 2.27
CA ALA A 30 -0.16 10.02 1.06
C ALA A 30 0.50 11.21 0.37
N ASP A 31 1.84 11.24 0.36
CA ASP A 31 2.64 12.39 -0.09
C ASP A 31 3.53 12.08 -1.30
N GLY A 32 3.49 10.84 -1.81
CA GLY A 32 4.27 10.42 -2.96
C GLY A 32 3.76 9.10 -3.55
N TYR A 33 4.32 8.70 -4.69
CA TYR A 33 4.13 7.37 -5.23
C TYR A 33 5.35 6.90 -6.02
N SER A 34 5.51 5.59 -6.14
CA SER A 34 6.49 4.97 -7.04
C SER A 34 5.78 4.16 -8.12
N GLU A 35 6.35 4.16 -9.33
CA GLU A 35 5.89 3.33 -10.43
C GLU A 35 6.87 2.18 -10.63
N GLY A 36 6.32 0.98 -10.79
CA GLY A 36 7.12 -0.22 -11.00
C GLY A 36 6.42 -1.20 -11.92
N SER A 37 7.03 -2.37 -12.04
CA SER A 37 6.42 -3.51 -12.70
C SER A 37 6.63 -4.76 -11.87
N ARG A 38 5.58 -5.55 -11.68
CA ARG A 38 5.69 -6.86 -11.03
C ARG A 38 5.44 -7.98 -12.04
N LYS A 39 6.14 -9.09 -11.86
CA LYS A 39 5.85 -10.34 -12.59
C LYS A 39 4.77 -11.11 -11.84
N VAL A 40 3.68 -11.43 -12.51
CA VAL A 40 2.61 -12.26 -11.95
C VAL A 40 2.72 -13.66 -12.53
N TYR A 41 2.77 -14.66 -11.66
CA TYR A 41 2.87 -16.07 -12.02
C TYR A 41 1.52 -16.74 -11.79
N THR A 42 0.77 -16.99 -12.87
CA THR A 42 -0.53 -17.64 -12.80
C THR A 42 -0.38 -19.13 -13.11
N LYS A 43 -0.76 -19.98 -12.16
CA LYS A 43 -0.82 -21.44 -12.35
C LYS A 43 -2.19 -21.82 -12.89
N LEU A 44 -2.25 -22.22 -14.15
CA LEU A 44 -3.48 -22.72 -14.78
C LEU A 44 -3.52 -24.23 -14.66
N ARG A 45 -4.59 -24.77 -14.10
CA ARG A 45 -4.85 -26.21 -14.00
C ARG A 45 -5.96 -26.60 -14.95
N TRP A 46 -5.69 -27.56 -15.83
CA TRP A 46 -6.70 -28.16 -16.70
C TRP A 46 -7.10 -29.54 -16.17
N GLU A 47 -8.39 -29.72 -15.87
CA GLU A 47 -8.97 -31.03 -15.55
C GLU A 47 -9.69 -31.62 -16.77
N PRO A 48 -9.68 -32.96 -16.96
CA PRO A 48 -9.08 -34.00 -16.12
C PRO A 48 -7.75 -34.49 -16.73
N GLY A 49 -6.63 -33.98 -16.23
CA GLY A 49 -5.29 -34.36 -16.72
C GLY A 49 -4.12 -33.80 -15.91
N GLY A 50 -4.35 -32.80 -15.05
CA GLY A 50 -3.36 -32.33 -14.08
C GLY A 50 -2.21 -31.51 -14.68
N TYR A 51 -2.24 -31.22 -15.99
CA TYR A 51 -1.28 -30.32 -16.60
C TYR A 51 -1.40 -28.93 -15.97
N THR A 52 -0.28 -28.47 -15.43
CA THR A 52 -0.15 -27.11 -14.90
C THR A 52 0.71 -26.31 -15.88
N SER A 53 0.15 -25.27 -16.49
CA SER A 53 0.98 -24.27 -17.18
C SER A 53 1.17 -23.07 -16.25
N THR A 54 2.37 -22.48 -16.31
CA THR A 54 2.62 -21.20 -15.64
C THR A 54 2.60 -20.12 -16.70
N GLN A 55 1.63 -19.22 -16.61
CA GLN A 55 1.62 -18.00 -17.39
C GLN A 55 2.35 -16.92 -16.59
N ILE A 56 3.31 -16.25 -17.24
CA ILE A 56 4.02 -15.10 -16.65
C ILE A 56 3.51 -13.86 -17.36
N THR A 57 2.90 -12.95 -16.62
CA THR A 57 2.54 -11.62 -17.09
C THR A 57 3.36 -10.57 -16.36
N THR A 58 3.53 -9.41 -16.98
CA THR A 58 4.14 -8.24 -16.33
C THR A 58 3.07 -7.17 -16.24
N GLU A 59 2.82 -6.70 -15.01
CA GLU A 59 1.83 -5.67 -14.72
C GLU A 59 2.55 -4.42 -14.25
N LYS A 60 2.16 -3.25 -14.77
CA LYS A 60 2.56 -1.98 -14.18
C LYS A 60 1.83 -1.81 -12.85
N VAL A 61 2.55 -1.38 -11.84
CA VAL A 61 2.00 -1.15 -10.50
C VAL A 61 2.40 0.24 -10.03
N LYS A 62 1.50 0.86 -9.27
CA LYS A 62 1.78 2.07 -8.50
C LYS A 62 1.70 1.72 -7.02
N LEU A 63 2.64 2.25 -6.26
CA LEU A 63 2.65 2.14 -4.81
C LEU A 63 2.59 3.54 -4.24
N LEU A 64 1.67 3.78 -3.32
CA LEU A 64 1.55 5.05 -2.62
C LEU A 64 2.54 5.08 -1.47
N HIS A 65 3.25 6.19 -1.31
CA HIS A 65 4.03 6.45 -0.11
C HIS A 65 3.09 6.94 0.99
N PHE A 66 3.11 6.27 2.14
CA PHE A 66 2.33 6.67 3.31
C PHE A 66 3.26 7.16 4.42
N ASN A 67 2.95 8.37 4.90
CA ASN A 67 3.47 8.92 6.14
C ASN A 67 2.44 8.70 7.25
N TRP A 68 2.72 7.78 8.17
CA TRP A 68 1.79 7.35 9.22
C TRP A 68 1.76 8.29 10.42
N GLY A 69 2.62 9.31 10.46
CA GLY A 69 2.68 10.28 11.55
C GLY A 69 3.39 9.79 12.80
N TYR A 70 4.13 8.68 12.72
CA TYR A 70 4.90 8.09 13.84
C TYR A 70 6.41 8.37 13.71
N GLN A 71 6.78 9.61 13.40
CA GLN A 71 8.20 10.05 13.30
C GLN A 71 9.03 9.23 12.28
N GLY A 72 8.40 8.76 11.20
CA GLY A 72 9.02 7.92 10.18
C GLY A 72 8.82 6.41 10.41
N GLU A 73 8.35 5.99 11.59
CA GLU A 73 8.05 4.59 11.87
C GLU A 73 6.94 4.07 10.96
N SER A 74 7.21 2.93 10.31
CA SER A 74 6.32 2.28 9.34
C SER A 74 6.07 3.03 8.03
N ASP A 75 6.68 4.20 7.83
CA ASP A 75 6.58 4.91 6.56
C ASP A 75 7.16 4.06 5.41
N GLY A 76 6.56 4.20 4.24
CA GLY A 76 6.97 3.40 3.08
C GLY A 76 5.92 3.33 1.98
N TYR A 77 6.16 2.40 1.06
CA TYR A 77 5.37 2.24 -0.16
C TYR A 77 4.44 1.05 -0.05
N PHE A 78 3.15 1.30 -0.27
CA PHE A 78 2.06 0.34 -0.12
C PHE A 78 1.26 0.22 -1.41
N PHE A 79 0.69 -0.96 -1.65
CA PHE A 79 -0.32 -1.10 -2.70
C PHE A 79 -1.57 -0.28 -2.36
N GLU A 80 -2.23 0.24 -3.40
CA GLU A 80 -3.51 0.91 -3.25
C GLU A 80 -4.51 0.05 -2.46
N GLY A 81 -5.17 0.65 -1.47
CA GLY A 81 -6.17 -0.04 -0.66
C GLY A 81 -5.59 -0.97 0.42
N ILE A 82 -4.27 -1.05 0.57
CA ILE A 82 -3.61 -1.73 1.68
C ILE A 82 -3.19 -0.70 2.72
N PHE A 83 -3.96 -0.60 3.78
CA PHE A 83 -3.72 0.31 4.91
C PHE A 83 -3.29 -0.47 6.15
N ASP A 84 -2.28 -1.31 5.99
CA ASP A 84 -1.67 -2.08 7.06
C ASP A 84 -0.20 -1.66 7.18
N MET A 85 0.18 -1.09 8.32
CA MET A 85 1.53 -0.54 8.54
C MET A 85 2.64 -1.59 8.38
N MET A 86 2.32 -2.88 8.53
CA MET A 86 3.28 -3.98 8.37
C MET A 86 3.35 -4.53 6.95
N ASP A 87 2.38 -4.24 6.08
CA ASP A 87 2.27 -4.80 4.72
C ASP A 87 2.83 -3.84 3.65
N ARG A 88 4.00 -3.27 3.95
CA ARG A 88 4.74 -2.40 3.00
C ARG A 88 5.57 -3.22 2.04
N GLU A 89 5.58 -2.82 0.78
CA GLU A 89 6.42 -3.43 -0.26
C GLU A 89 7.86 -2.93 -0.18
N TYR A 90 8.04 -1.64 0.13
CA TYR A 90 9.35 -1.02 0.29
C TYR A 90 9.36 -0.09 1.49
N ARG A 91 10.44 -0.18 2.26
CA ARG A 91 10.73 0.70 3.40
C ARG A 91 11.31 2.03 2.91
N ASP A 92 10.92 3.14 3.54
CA ASP A 92 11.60 4.42 3.31
C ASP A 92 13.02 4.39 3.90
N PRO A 93 14.08 4.83 3.19
CA PRO A 93 15.44 4.92 3.73
C PRO A 93 15.59 5.76 5.01
N ILE A 94 14.67 6.69 5.28
CA ILE A 94 14.63 7.59 6.44
C ILE A 94 13.88 6.95 7.61
N ASP A 95 13.17 5.84 7.38
CA ASP A 95 12.45 5.13 8.44
C ASP A 95 13.41 4.72 9.57
N THR A 96 13.18 5.29 10.75
CA THR A 96 14.01 5.10 11.95
C THR A 96 13.64 3.85 12.77
N ASP A 97 12.69 3.05 12.32
CA ASP A 97 12.16 1.89 13.04
C ASP A 97 13.22 0.79 13.28
N TYR A 98 13.61 0.62 14.55
CA TYR A 98 14.45 -0.48 15.03
C TYR A 98 13.61 -1.65 15.62
N HIS A 99 12.27 -1.52 15.62
CA HIS A 99 11.30 -2.35 16.35
C HIS A 99 10.11 -2.82 15.49
N ALA A 100 10.35 -3.12 14.21
CA ALA A 100 9.38 -3.51 13.17
C ALA A 100 8.52 -4.79 13.41
N TYR A 101 8.29 -5.23 14.66
CA TYR A 101 7.72 -6.55 14.95
C TYR A 101 6.58 -6.57 15.98
N GLU A 102 6.09 -5.43 16.47
CA GLU A 102 4.94 -5.42 17.40
C GLU A 102 3.70 -4.76 16.78
N ASN A 103 2.78 -5.56 16.23
CA ASN A 103 1.37 -5.23 15.93
C ASN A 103 1.09 -3.76 15.53
N LEU A 104 1.82 -3.25 14.53
CA LEU A 104 1.54 -1.94 13.97
C LEU A 104 0.19 -1.99 13.24
N GLY A 105 -0.55 -0.88 13.28
CA GLY A 105 -1.99 -0.87 13.04
C GLY A 105 -2.41 -1.26 11.62
N ASN A 106 -3.49 -2.05 11.52
CA ASN A 106 -4.21 -2.30 10.28
C ASN A 106 -5.51 -1.48 10.28
N TYR A 107 -5.65 -0.56 9.33
CA TYR A 107 -6.72 0.45 9.25
C TYR A 107 -7.62 0.29 8.02
N ASN A 108 -7.75 -0.93 7.50
CA ASN A 108 -8.51 -1.23 6.28
C ASN A 108 -10.05 -1.13 6.42
N ILE A 109 -10.58 -0.76 7.58
CA ILE A 109 -12.03 -0.64 7.81
C ILE A 109 -12.45 0.83 7.77
N ARG A 110 -13.61 1.13 7.16
CA ARG A 110 -14.19 2.49 7.09
C ARG A 110 -13.19 3.54 6.62
N THR A 111 -12.51 3.22 5.52
CA THR A 111 -11.48 4.06 4.94
C THR A 111 -12.09 5.23 4.17
N GLY A 112 -11.36 6.33 4.15
CA GLY A 112 -11.75 7.52 3.40
C GLY A 112 -10.55 8.36 3.01
N VAL A 113 -10.77 9.20 2.00
CA VAL A 113 -9.75 10.08 1.43
C VAL A 113 -10.35 11.46 1.23
N ILE A 114 -9.58 12.50 1.59
CA ILE A 114 -9.98 13.90 1.43
C ILE A 114 -8.97 14.58 0.52
N ILE A 115 -9.46 15.09 -0.61
CA ILE A 115 -8.70 15.77 -1.66
C ILE A 115 -9.31 17.16 -1.86
N TYR A 116 -8.47 18.18 -2.01
CA TYR A 116 -8.84 19.60 -2.07
C TYR A 116 -8.52 20.28 -3.41
#